data_AF-A0A661A4Z8-F1
#
_entry.id   AF-A0A661A4Z8-F1
#
_cell.length_a   1.000
_cell.length_b   1.000
_cell.length_c   1.000
_cell.angle_alpha   90.00
_cell.angle_beta   90.00
_cell.angle_gamma   90.00
#
_symmetry.space_group_name_H-M   'P 1'
#
loop_
_entity.id
_entity.type
_entity.pdbx_description
1 polymer ?
#
loop_
_entity_poly.entity_id
_entity_poly.type
_entity_poly.pdbx_seq_one_letter_code
_entity_poly.pdbx_strand_id
1 'polypeptide(L)'
;MKEKEIVLVIEDGDIETLHERPFREGILGHSLEEGLQRLVEKFPNVVPGYQIDPASEDPPRFFLLCREVSVGNFFMDFLMIDQYAVLTILEIKLFYNPEARRAVIGQILEYAAYLKEFLGVNEIKQKASEFWGKRGENLEKLLEDFLGEADRDIDDFWT
;
A
#
# COMPACT_ATOMS: atom_id res chain seq x y z
N MET A 1 3.98 15.17 31.21
CA MET A 1 2.79 14.32 31.05
C MET A 1 2.34 14.46 29.61
N LYS A 2 2.35 13.39 28.80
CA LYS A 2 1.65 13.41 27.51
C LYS A 2 0.16 13.38 27.79
N GLU A 3 -0.62 14.22 27.12
CA GLU A 3 -2.08 14.10 27.15
C GLU A 3 -2.48 12.71 26.66
N LYS A 4 -3.41 12.08 27.37
CA LYS A 4 -3.92 10.76 27.02
C LYS A 4 -5.08 10.99 26.06
N GLU A 5 -4.80 10.89 24.76
CA GLU A 5 -5.84 10.96 23.74
C GLU A 5 -6.78 9.75 23.90
N ILE A 6 -8.08 10.01 23.98
CA ILE A 6 -9.12 8.98 24.03
C ILE A 6 -9.75 8.97 22.63
N VAL A 7 -9.60 7.85 21.94
CA VAL A 7 -10.28 7.62 20.66
C VAL A 7 -11.58 6.87 20.94
N LEU A 8 -12.70 7.40 20.46
CA LEU A 8 -14.02 6.79 20.57
C LEU A 8 -14.47 6.31 19.19
N VAL A 9 -15.00 5.09 19.13
CA VAL A 9 -15.67 4.52 17.95
C VAL A 9 -17.16 4.58 18.21
N ILE A 10 -17.91 5.14 17.26
CA ILE A 10 -19.37 5.24 17.32
C ILE A 10 -19.94 4.50 16.10
N GLU A 11 -20.53 3.33 16.32
CA GLU A 11 -21.19 2.52 15.30
C GLU A 11 -22.58 2.10 15.79
N ASP A 12 -23.61 2.24 14.95
CA ASP A 12 -25.00 1.82 15.24
C ASP A 12 -25.60 2.32 16.58
N GLY A 13 -25.09 3.43 17.12
CA GLY A 13 -25.53 4.02 18.38
C GLY A 13 -24.77 3.51 19.61
N ASP A 14 -23.87 2.55 19.44
CA ASP A 14 -22.93 2.10 20.45
C ASP A 14 -21.68 2.98 20.45
N ILE A 15 -21.16 3.26 21.65
CA ILE A 15 -19.93 4.05 21.85
C ILE A 15 -18.92 3.15 22.55
N GLU A 16 -17.81 2.88 21.87
CA GLU A 16 -16.70 2.12 22.42
C GLU A 16 -15.43 2.97 22.50
N THR A 17 -14.61 2.72 23.52
CA THR A 17 -13.28 3.33 23.61
C THR A 17 -12.28 2.46 22.89
N LEU A 18 -11.59 3.03 21.90
CA LEU A 18 -10.49 2.35 21.23
C LEU A 18 -9.25 2.40 22.14
N HIS A 19 -8.84 1.24 22.62
CA HIS A 19 -7.65 1.12 23.43
C HIS A 19 -6.39 1.07 22.56
N GLU A 20 -5.40 1.90 22.88
CA GLU A 20 -4.06 1.79 22.29
C GLU A 20 -3.51 0.37 22.58
N ARG A 21 -2.98 -0.28 21.54
CA ARG A 21 -2.23 -1.53 21.67
C ARG A 21 -0.80 -1.33 21.18
N PRO A 22 0.22 -1.77 21.94
CA PRO A 22 1.59 -1.69 21.48
C PRO A 22 1.74 -2.48 20.18
N PHE A 23 2.20 -1.80 19.12
CA PHE A 23 2.47 -2.45 17.83
C PHE A 23 3.36 -3.69 18.01
N ARG A 24 4.31 -3.62 18.96
CA ARG A 24 5.33 -4.62 19.33
C ARG A 24 4.81 -5.99 19.78
N GLU A 25 3.53 -6.10 20.11
CA GLU A 25 2.92 -7.38 20.52
C GLU A 25 2.49 -8.24 19.31
N GLY A 26 2.78 -7.77 18.09
CA GLY A 26 2.30 -8.36 16.86
C GLY A 26 0.88 -7.89 16.56
N ILE A 27 0.53 -7.83 15.28
CA ILE A 27 -0.81 -7.44 14.83
C ILE A 27 -1.32 -8.53 13.90
N LEU A 28 -2.63 -8.79 13.96
CA LEU A 28 -3.28 -9.85 13.19
C LEU A 28 -2.71 -11.26 13.45
N GLY A 29 -2.00 -11.49 14.57
CA GLY A 29 -1.39 -12.78 14.90
C GLY A 29 -0.03 -13.05 14.23
N HIS A 30 0.62 -12.02 13.69
CA HIS A 30 1.89 -12.14 12.96
C HIS A 30 3.07 -11.42 13.64
N SER A 31 4.29 -11.68 13.17
CA SER A 31 5.47 -10.87 13.51
C SER A 31 5.24 -9.40 13.14
N LEU A 32 6.05 -8.50 13.67
CA LEU A 32 5.81 -7.07 13.50
C LEU A 32 5.85 -6.59 12.05
N GLU A 33 6.82 -7.07 11.26
CA GLU A 33 6.94 -6.67 9.86
C GLU A 33 5.82 -7.30 9.02
N GLU A 34 5.59 -8.61 9.16
CA GLU A 34 4.49 -9.32 8.46
C GLU A 34 3.12 -8.77 8.85
N GLY A 35 2.91 -8.43 10.12
CA GLY A 35 1.68 -7.82 10.61
C GLY A 35 1.44 -6.44 9.99
N LEU A 36 2.50 -5.63 9.85
CA LEU A 36 2.41 -4.34 9.17
C LEU A 36 2.17 -4.49 7.68
N GLN A 37 2.83 -5.45 7.02
CA GLN A 37 2.55 -5.80 5.62
C GLN A 37 1.09 -6.21 5.42
N ARG A 38 0.55 -7.08 6.27
CA ARG A 38 -0.88 -7.48 6.19
C ARG A 38 -1.84 -6.34 6.47
N LEU A 39 -1.51 -5.45 7.40
CA LEU A 39 -2.32 -4.27 7.68
C LEU A 39 -2.43 -3.39 6.43
N VAL A 40 -1.30 -3.09 5.79
CA VAL A 40 -1.25 -2.27 4.58
C VAL A 40 -1.89 -3.00 3.40
N GLU A 41 -1.69 -4.30 3.24
CA GLU A 41 -2.32 -5.11 2.19
C GLU A 41 -3.86 -5.03 2.28
N LYS A 42 -4.40 -5.12 3.50
CA LYS A 42 -5.84 -5.11 3.73
C LYS A 42 -6.43 -3.71 3.73
N PHE A 43 -5.66 -2.71 4.16
CA PHE A 43 -6.09 -1.33 4.31
C PHE A 43 -5.04 -0.38 3.70
N PRO A 44 -4.92 -0.29 2.37
CA PRO A 44 -3.95 0.60 1.72
C PRO A 44 -4.08 2.08 2.12
N ASN A 45 -5.28 2.50 2.54
CA ASN A 45 -5.57 3.84 3.06
C ASN A 45 -4.83 4.20 4.36
N VAL A 46 -4.17 3.24 5.02
CA VAL A 46 -3.26 3.55 6.13
C VAL A 46 -1.99 4.27 5.68
N VAL A 47 -1.65 4.19 4.39
CA VAL A 47 -0.54 4.97 3.81
C VAL A 47 -1.01 6.42 3.63
N PRO A 48 -0.42 7.39 4.36
CA PRO A 48 -1.00 8.72 4.47
C PRO A 48 -0.61 9.60 3.26
N GLY A 49 -1.39 9.54 2.18
CA GLY A 49 -1.18 10.36 0.98
C GLY A 49 -1.03 11.86 1.26
N TYR A 50 -1.80 12.40 2.19
CA TYR A 50 -1.74 13.82 2.60
C TYR A 50 -0.40 14.22 3.24
N GLN A 51 0.39 13.26 3.73
CA GLN A 51 1.76 13.53 4.21
C GLN A 51 2.78 13.45 3.07
N ILE A 52 2.46 12.71 2.01
CA ILE A 52 3.30 12.53 0.82
C ILE A 52 3.20 13.77 -0.07
N ASP A 53 1.98 14.27 -0.31
CA ASP A 53 1.73 15.55 -0.97
C ASP A 53 0.81 16.46 -0.13
N PRO A 54 1.38 17.21 0.83
CA PRO A 54 0.60 18.06 1.73
C PRO A 54 -0.05 19.27 1.07
N ALA A 55 0.34 19.61 -0.16
CA ALA A 55 -0.19 20.76 -0.88
C ALA A 55 -1.35 20.39 -1.81
N SER A 56 -1.58 19.10 -2.07
CA SER A 56 -2.66 18.64 -2.94
C SER A 56 -4.02 18.75 -2.26
N GLU A 57 -5.01 19.26 -3.00
CA GLU A 57 -6.43 19.22 -2.59
C GLU A 57 -7.01 17.81 -2.72
N ASP A 58 -6.39 16.95 -3.54
CA ASP A 58 -6.73 15.54 -3.71
C ASP A 58 -5.45 14.69 -3.59
N PRO A 59 -5.03 14.35 -2.36
CA PRO A 59 -3.78 13.64 -2.14
C PRO A 59 -3.83 12.19 -2.68
N PRO A 60 -2.67 11.56 -2.94
CA PRO A 60 -2.61 10.19 -3.44
C PRO A 60 -3.37 9.21 -2.54
N ARG A 61 -4.31 8.48 -3.11
CA ARG A 61 -4.92 7.29 -2.53
C ARG A 61 -4.27 6.09 -3.18
N PHE A 62 -3.99 5.03 -2.43
CA PHE A 62 -3.24 3.90 -2.98
C PHE A 62 -4.13 2.69 -3.20
N PHE A 63 -3.99 2.08 -4.36
CA PHE A 63 -4.50 0.77 -4.70
C PHE A 63 -3.35 -0.23 -4.79
N LEU A 64 -3.53 -1.41 -4.18
CA LEU A 64 -2.53 -2.47 -4.23
C LEU A 64 -2.62 -3.23 -5.56
N LEU A 65 -1.57 -3.15 -6.38
CA LEU A 65 -1.47 -3.95 -7.60
C LEU A 65 -0.96 -5.36 -7.30
N CYS A 66 0.18 -5.46 -6.61
CA CYS A 66 0.87 -6.72 -6.35
C CYS A 66 1.63 -6.68 -5.02
N ARG A 67 1.75 -7.84 -4.38
CA ARG A 67 2.65 -8.08 -3.25
C ARG A 67 3.79 -9.03 -3.67
N GLU A 68 4.95 -8.89 -3.06
CA GLU A 68 6.10 -9.80 -3.22
C GLU A 68 6.51 -9.97 -4.69
N VAL A 69 6.65 -8.85 -5.39
CA VAL A 69 7.08 -8.86 -6.79
C VAL A 69 8.55 -9.22 -6.84
N SER A 70 8.87 -10.35 -7.49
CA SER A 70 10.25 -10.78 -7.69
C SER A 70 11.01 -9.80 -8.59
N VAL A 71 12.13 -9.28 -8.08
CA VAL A 71 13.04 -8.38 -8.77
C VAL A 71 14.47 -8.91 -8.62
N GLY A 72 14.95 -9.65 -9.62
CA GLY A 72 16.23 -10.33 -9.54
C GLY A 72 16.28 -11.32 -8.36
N ASN A 73 17.14 -11.04 -7.39
CA ASN A 73 17.29 -11.85 -6.16
C ASN A 73 16.50 -11.32 -4.96
N PHE A 74 15.75 -10.25 -5.15
CA PHE A 74 14.98 -9.57 -4.11
C PHE A 74 13.48 -9.66 -4.39
N PHE A 75 12.69 -9.31 -3.37
CA PHE A 75 11.24 -9.20 -3.46
C PHE A 75 10.84 -7.82 -2.99
N MET A 76 10.16 -7.08 -3.87
CA MET A 76 9.51 -5.83 -3.53
C MET A 76 8.24 -6.14 -2.74
N ASP A 77 8.10 -5.56 -1.54
CA ASP A 77 6.96 -5.82 -0.67
C ASP A 77 5.64 -5.48 -1.37
N PHE A 78 5.49 -4.23 -1.85
CA PHE A 78 4.28 -3.79 -2.55
C PHE A 78 4.59 -2.94 -3.79
N LEU A 79 3.87 -3.24 -4.87
CA LEU A 79 3.65 -2.33 -5.98
C LEU A 79 2.23 -1.79 -5.88
N MET A 80 2.10 -0.47 -5.78
CA MET A 80 0.85 0.25 -5.68
C MET A 80 0.68 1.21 -6.85
N ILE A 81 -0.53 1.69 -7.05
CA ILE A 81 -0.86 2.76 -7.98
C ILE A 81 -1.83 3.73 -7.33
N ASP A 82 -1.78 5.01 -7.69
CA ASP A 82 -2.75 6.00 -7.22
C ASP A 82 -3.81 6.34 -8.28
N GLN A 83 -4.78 7.18 -7.92
CA GLN A 83 -5.85 7.63 -8.82
C GLN A 83 -5.34 8.42 -10.04
N TYR A 84 -4.08 8.85 -10.02
CA TYR A 84 -3.42 9.56 -11.11
C TYR A 84 -2.57 8.65 -11.99
N ALA A 85 -2.67 7.33 -11.80
CA ALA A 85 -1.88 6.30 -12.46
C ALA A 85 -0.38 6.33 -12.12
N VAL A 86 -0.01 6.91 -10.97
CA VAL A 86 1.38 6.96 -10.51
C VAL A 86 1.72 5.69 -9.74
N LEU A 87 2.67 4.92 -10.26
CA LEU A 87 3.19 3.73 -9.58
C LEU A 87 4.00 4.11 -8.35
N THR A 88 3.72 3.44 -7.25
CA THR A 88 4.40 3.62 -5.97
C THR A 88 4.96 2.30 -5.48
N ILE A 89 6.26 2.27 -5.22
CA ILE A 89 6.94 1.16 -4.55
C ILE A 89 6.89 1.42 -3.06
N LEU A 90 6.31 0.50 -2.29
CA LEU A 90 6.27 0.59 -0.84
C LEU A 90 7.01 -0.59 -0.22
N GLU A 91 8.11 -0.29 0.47
CA GLU A 91 8.90 -1.25 1.24
C GLU A 91 8.64 -1.03 2.73
N ILE A 92 8.33 -2.11 3.45
CA ILE A 92 8.03 -2.05 4.88
C ILE A 92 9.22 -2.55 5.67
N LYS A 93 9.75 -1.71 6.56
CA LYS A 93 10.74 -2.12 7.55
C LYS A 93 10.44 -1.57 8.93
N LEU A 94 10.72 -2.41 9.92
CA LEU A 94 10.77 -1.97 11.31
C LEU A 94 12.00 -1.06 11.50
N PHE A 95 11.78 0.14 11.99
CA PHE A 95 12.86 1.09 12.23
C PHE A 95 13.76 0.59 13.36
N TYR A 96 14.95 0.07 13.00
CA TYR A 96 15.88 -0.52 13.97
C TYR A 96 17.26 0.13 14.00
N ASN A 97 17.79 0.61 12.86
CA ASN A 97 19.05 1.36 12.80
C ASN A 97 19.28 2.06 11.43
N PRO A 98 20.30 2.94 11.30
CA PRO A 98 20.65 3.60 10.03
C PRO A 98 21.19 2.70 8.91
N GLU A 99 21.71 1.50 9.22
CA GLU A 99 22.20 0.56 8.21
C GLU A 99 21.04 -0.08 7.45
N ALA A 100 20.00 -0.50 8.17
CA ALA A 100 18.75 -0.98 7.60
C ALA A 100 18.14 0.06 6.66
N ARG A 101 18.17 1.35 7.04
CA ARG A 101 17.68 2.43 6.16
C ARG A 101 18.47 2.52 4.85
N ARG A 102 19.80 2.41 4.89
CA ARG A 102 20.63 2.47 3.67
C ARG A 102 20.40 1.26 2.77
N ALA A 103 20.23 0.08 3.35
CA ALA A 103 19.90 -1.14 2.60
C ALA A 103 18.55 -0.99 1.87
N VAL A 104 17.53 -0.46 2.54
CA VAL A 104 16.20 -0.19 1.94
C VAL A 104 16.29 0.78 0.76
N ILE A 105 17.06 1.86 0.90
CA ILE A 105 17.23 2.82 -0.20
C ILE A 105 17.86 2.14 -1.43
N GLY A 106 18.87 1.28 -1.21
CA GLY A 106 19.47 0.49 -2.29
C GLY A 106 18.45 -0.41 -2.99
N GLN A 107 17.64 -1.14 -2.21
CA GLN A 107 16.57 -1.99 -2.73
C GLN A 107 15.56 -1.19 -3.56
N ILE A 108 15.07 -0.06 -3.05
CA ILE A 108 14.11 0.79 -3.78
C ILE A 108 14.69 1.28 -5.11
N LEU A 109 15.97 1.64 -5.15
CA LEU A 109 16.63 2.06 -6.40
C LEU A 109 16.77 0.91 -7.39
N GLU A 110 17.11 -0.30 -6.92
CA GLU A 110 17.14 -1.51 -7.75
C GLU A 110 15.75 -1.84 -8.31
N TYR A 111 14.71 -1.74 -7.47
CA TYR A 111 13.33 -1.96 -7.90
C TYR A 111 12.90 -0.94 -8.94
N ALA A 112 13.18 0.35 -8.74
CA ALA A 112 12.85 1.40 -9.70
C ALA A 112 13.55 1.17 -11.05
N ALA A 113 14.82 0.75 -11.04
CA ALA A 113 15.54 0.38 -12.26
C ALA A 113 14.89 -0.81 -12.97
N TYR A 114 14.54 -1.86 -12.23
CA TYR A 114 13.85 -3.03 -12.78
C TYR A 114 12.48 -2.69 -13.36
N LEU A 115 11.67 -1.91 -12.66
CA LEU A 115 10.35 -1.47 -13.15
C LEU A 115 10.49 -0.76 -14.50
N LYS A 116 11.45 0.16 -14.59
CA LYS A 116 11.72 0.94 -15.81
C LYS A 116 12.16 0.07 -17.00
N GLU A 117 12.92 -1.00 -16.75
CA GLU A 117 13.50 -1.83 -17.80
C GLU A 117 12.60 -3.00 -18.22
N PHE A 118 11.84 -3.57 -17.29
CA PHE A 118 11.17 -4.87 -17.48
C PHE A 118 9.66 -4.88 -17.27
N LEU A 119 9.06 -3.83 -16.71
CA LEU A 119 7.62 -3.79 -16.42
C LEU A 119 6.95 -2.68 -17.22
N GLY A 120 6.49 -3.05 -18.41
CA GLY A 120 5.52 -2.26 -19.15
C GLY A 120 4.13 -2.34 -18.50
N VAL A 121 3.23 -1.47 -18.96
CA VAL A 121 1.85 -1.40 -18.46
C VAL A 121 1.14 -2.76 -18.56
N ASN A 122 1.30 -3.46 -19.68
CA ASN A 122 0.65 -4.75 -19.90
C ASN A 122 1.14 -5.81 -18.91
N GLU A 123 2.44 -5.86 -18.63
CA GLU A 123 3.01 -6.77 -17.64
C GLU A 123 2.52 -6.46 -16.23
N ILE A 124 2.39 -5.18 -15.89
CA ILE A 124 1.84 -4.74 -14.60
C ILE A 124 0.36 -5.17 -14.48
N LYS A 125 -0.46 -4.89 -15.49
CA LYS A 125 -1.87 -5.32 -15.55
C LYS A 125 -2.00 -6.83 -15.41
N GLN A 126 -1.18 -7.58 -16.14
CA GLN A 126 -1.19 -9.04 -16.07
C GLN A 126 -0.83 -9.54 -14.65
N LYS A 127 0.26 -9.05 -14.06
CA LYS A 127 0.67 -9.45 -12.71
C LYS A 127 -0.39 -9.11 -11.67
N ALA A 128 -1.00 -7.93 -11.76
CA ALA A 128 -2.07 -7.52 -10.87
C ALA A 128 -3.33 -8.38 -11.03
N SER A 129 -3.70 -8.71 -12.28
CA SER A 129 -4.83 -9.59 -12.58
C SER A 129 -4.59 -11.01 -12.05
N GLU A 130 -3.38 -11.55 -12.19
CA GLU A 130 -3.01 -12.83 -11.58
C GLU A 130 -3.03 -12.79 -10.04
N PHE A 131 -2.59 -11.68 -9.45
CA PHE A 131 -2.56 -11.47 -8.01
C PHE A 131 -3.97 -11.46 -7.40
N TRP A 132 -4.89 -10.67 -7.98
CA TRP A 132 -6.28 -10.57 -7.52
C TRP A 132 -7.12 -11.78 -7.93
N GLY A 133 -6.89 -12.34 -9.12
CA GLY A 133 -7.58 -13.53 -9.61
C GLY A 133 -7.34 -14.76 -8.73
N LYS A 134 -6.13 -14.93 -8.15
CA LYS A 134 -5.86 -15.97 -7.15
C LYS A 134 -6.68 -15.83 -5.86
N ARG A 135 -7.22 -14.64 -5.59
CA ARG A 135 -8.10 -14.34 -4.45
C ARG A 135 -9.59 -14.40 -4.83
N GLY A 136 -9.90 -14.70 -6.10
CA GLY A 136 -11.27 -14.72 -6.61
C GLY A 136 -11.81 -13.32 -6.95
N GLU A 137 -10.95 -12.32 -7.03
CA GLU A 137 -11.33 -10.93 -7.32
C GLU A 137 -11.00 -10.58 -8.78
N ASN A 138 -11.79 -9.68 -9.37
CA ASN A 138 -11.51 -9.13 -10.70
C ASN A 138 -10.85 -7.75 -10.55
N LEU A 139 -9.67 -7.58 -11.17
CA LEU A 139 -8.88 -6.36 -11.07
C LEU A 139 -9.62 -5.13 -11.63
N GLU A 140 -10.30 -5.26 -12.77
CA GLU A 140 -10.98 -4.12 -13.41
C GLU A 140 -12.06 -3.55 -12.49
N LYS A 141 -12.91 -4.42 -11.95
CA LYS A 141 -13.96 -4.03 -10.99
C LYS A 141 -13.37 -3.39 -9.73
N LEU A 142 -12.30 -3.95 -9.17
CA LEU A 142 -11.66 -3.39 -7.98
C LEU A 142 -11.08 -1.99 -8.26
N LEU A 143 -10.55 -1.75 -9.46
CA LEU A 143 -10.06 -0.45 -9.87
C LEU A 143 -11.19 0.53 -10.15
N GLU A 144 -12.29 0.10 -10.77
CA GLU A 144 -13.50 0.91 -10.92
C GLU A 144 -14.03 1.37 -9.55
N ASP A 145 -14.13 0.45 -8.59
CA ASP A 145 -14.55 0.76 -7.22
C ASP A 145 -13.58 1.74 -6.52
N PHE A 146 -12.27 1.62 -6.81
CA PHE A 146 -11.23 2.49 -6.24
C PHE A 146 -11.21 3.90 -6.85
N LEU A 147 -11.38 4.02 -8.17
CA LEU A 147 -11.42 5.29 -8.89
C LEU A 147 -12.76 6.01 -8.66
N GLY A 148 -13.85 5.25 -8.49
CA GLY A 148 -15.19 5.79 -8.34
C GLY A 148 -15.74 6.39 -9.64
N GLU A 149 -16.99 6.89 -9.59
CA GLU A 149 -17.71 7.40 -10.77
C GLU A 149 -17.10 8.69 -11.39
N ALA A 150 -16.14 9.34 -10.71
CA ALA A 150 -15.66 10.67 -11.06
C ALA A 150 -14.29 10.70 -11.77
N ASP A 151 -13.50 9.63 -11.70
CA ASP A 151 -12.10 9.64 -12.14
C ASP A 151 -11.84 8.63 -13.26
N ARG A 152 -11.94 9.13 -14.50
CA ARG A 152 -11.47 8.53 -15.77
C ARG A 152 -12.06 7.18 -16.17
N ASP A 153 -12.10 6.94 -17.48
CA ASP A 153 -12.31 5.59 -18.01
C ASP A 153 -11.12 4.72 -17.57
N ILE A 154 -11.39 3.47 -17.17
CA ILE A 154 -10.33 2.54 -16.77
C ILE A 154 -9.32 2.30 -17.90
N ASP A 155 -9.74 2.41 -19.16
CA ASP A 155 -8.83 2.30 -20.30
C ASP A 155 -7.89 3.52 -20.40
N ASP A 156 -8.38 4.72 -20.07
CA ASP A 156 -7.57 5.93 -19.98
C ASP A 156 -6.60 5.90 -18.78
N PHE A 157 -6.97 5.20 -17.70
CA PHE A 157 -6.12 5.05 -16.52
C PHE A 157 -4.80 4.31 -16.81
N TRP A 158 -4.81 3.40 -17.78
CA TRP A 158 -3.63 2.61 -18.15
C TRP A 158 -2.80 3.23 -19.28
N THR A 159 -3.24 4.35 -19.87
CA THR A 159 -2.61 4.97 -21.04
C THR A 159 -1.62 6.07 -20.63
#